data_AF-T1E8N9-F1
#
_entry.id   AF-T1E8N9-F1
#
_cell.length_a   1.000
_cell.length_b   1.000
_cell.length_c   1.000
_cell.angle_alpha   90.00
_cell.angle_beta   90.00
_cell.angle_gamma   90.00
#
_symmetry.space_group_name_H-M   'P 1'
#
loop_
_entity.id
_entity.type
_entity.pdbx_description
1 polymer ?
#
loop_
_entity_poly.entity_id
_entity_poly.type
_entity_poly.pdbx_seq_one_letter_code
_entity_poly.pdbx_strand_id
1 'polypeptide(L)'
;PSRASEVQFQVHQHPTIRMSLPLTNRIGLATASLVLLLGCLSIATINAHEEHDAHYWKHMAHSLLFEKKDYTMQKINVAKNIMVFVGAGMSQATVTAARSYNGGDNATLAFENLKWSGNARTYCVDSRVPDSACAGTAILTGIKSNFGTVATDPTVNRGDCTLDPAKKLASIAKWALEAGKAVGFATTSRVTSGSSAALYANSPDSRWENDADVSAAGCNVANVPDIAQQLIHGDIGKHFKVILGGGRKQFIPTTETDSSGGRGLRTDGKNLVREWQQSRGTGGANATYITTASELGSLDTSKIDYLLGLFDYDHLPFSADFDGQQNV
;
A
#
# COMPACT_ATOMS: atom_id res chain seq x y z
N PRO A 1 33.82 2.64 -32.14
CA PRO A 1 33.57 1.19 -31.92
C PRO A 1 32.82 0.98 -30.59
N SER A 2 31.53 0.72 -30.51
CA SER A 2 30.50 0.20 -31.42
C SER A 2 29.17 0.88 -31.11
N ARG A 3 28.33 0.99 -32.15
CA ARG A 3 27.07 1.75 -32.23
C ARG A 3 25.94 1.21 -31.36
N ALA A 4 25.04 2.14 -31.03
CA ALA A 4 23.69 1.98 -30.53
C ALA A 4 22.74 1.22 -31.49
N SER A 5 21.63 0.73 -30.94
CA SER A 5 20.38 0.54 -31.69
C SER A 5 19.18 0.73 -30.76
N GLU A 6 18.63 1.94 -30.87
CA GLU A 6 17.31 2.40 -30.47
C GLU A 6 16.28 1.79 -31.44
N VAL A 7 15.14 1.30 -30.93
CA VAL A 7 14.02 0.85 -31.77
C VAL A 7 12.83 1.77 -31.51
N GLN A 8 12.57 2.68 -32.44
CA GLN A 8 11.35 3.46 -32.55
C GLN A 8 10.26 2.62 -33.24
N PHE A 9 9.05 2.60 -32.68
CA PHE A 9 7.86 2.13 -33.38
C PHE A 9 7.21 3.30 -34.11
N GLN A 10 7.23 3.24 -35.44
CA GLN A 10 6.61 4.21 -36.34
C GLN A 10 5.19 3.74 -36.68
N VAL A 11 4.22 4.62 -36.46
CA VAL A 11 2.81 4.44 -36.84
C VAL A 11 2.70 4.50 -38.37
N HIS A 12 2.09 3.49 -38.98
CA HIS A 12 1.61 3.54 -40.35
C HIS A 12 0.10 3.34 -40.39
N GLN A 13 -0.59 4.40 -40.83
CA GLN A 13 -1.98 4.35 -41.26
C GLN A 13 -2.04 3.75 -42.67
N HIS A 14 -2.96 2.81 -42.88
CA HIS A 14 -3.41 2.41 -44.22
C HIS A 14 -4.92 2.14 -44.22
N PRO A 15 -5.56 2.20 -45.41
CA PRO A 15 -6.79 2.97 -45.60
C PRO A 15 -8.07 2.13 -45.49
N THR A 16 -9.17 2.84 -45.25
CA THR A 16 -10.55 2.37 -45.29
C THR A 16 -10.90 1.73 -46.62
N ILE A 17 -11.05 0.40 -46.64
CA ILE A 17 -11.72 -0.32 -47.73
C ILE A 17 -13.19 -0.49 -47.32
N ARG A 18 -14.08 0.25 -47.98
CA ARG A 18 -15.52 -0.03 -47.99
C ARG A 18 -15.74 -1.28 -48.84
N MET A 19 -15.90 -2.44 -48.20
CA MET A 19 -16.54 -3.60 -48.83
C MET A 19 -18.04 -3.57 -48.51
N SER A 20 -18.83 -3.33 -49.54
CA SER A 20 -20.26 -3.65 -49.57
C SER A 20 -20.43 -5.17 -49.44
N LEU A 21 -20.88 -5.63 -48.27
CA LEU A 21 -21.30 -7.02 -48.06
C LEU A 21 -22.77 -7.17 -48.49
N PRO A 22 -23.08 -8.08 -49.42
CA PRO A 22 -24.47 -8.44 -49.69
C PRO A 22 -25.06 -9.20 -48.50
N LEU A 23 -26.36 -9.04 -48.29
CA LEU A 23 -27.13 -9.86 -47.36
C LEU A 23 -27.00 -11.34 -47.76
N THR A 24 -26.17 -12.11 -47.07
CA THR A 24 -26.33 -13.56 -46.87
C THR A 24 -25.16 -14.11 -46.04
N ASN A 25 -25.33 -14.15 -44.71
CA ASN A 25 -24.87 -15.27 -43.85
C ASN A 25 -25.08 -14.92 -42.36
N ARG A 26 -26.32 -15.07 -41.89
CA ARG A 26 -26.63 -15.10 -40.45
C ARG A 26 -26.23 -16.42 -39.76
N ILE A 27 -25.52 -17.32 -40.46
CA ILE A 27 -25.15 -18.65 -39.95
C ILE A 27 -23.71 -18.69 -39.42
N GLY A 28 -22.84 -17.74 -39.80
CA GLY A 28 -21.43 -17.72 -39.39
C GLY A 28 -21.10 -17.05 -38.06
N LEU A 29 -21.97 -16.16 -37.53
CA LEU A 29 -21.75 -15.53 -36.22
C LEU A 29 -22.21 -16.41 -35.04
N ALA A 30 -23.17 -17.31 -35.28
CA ALA A 30 -23.63 -18.25 -34.24
C ALA A 30 -22.60 -19.36 -33.97
N THR A 31 -21.83 -19.77 -34.98
CA THR A 31 -20.84 -20.84 -34.87
C THR A 31 -19.55 -20.38 -34.20
N ALA A 32 -19.11 -19.14 -34.43
CA ALA A 32 -17.94 -18.58 -33.74
C ALA A 32 -18.18 -18.38 -32.23
N SER A 33 -19.36 -17.88 -31.84
CA SER A 33 -19.74 -17.75 -30.42
C SER A 33 -19.96 -19.10 -29.74
N LEU A 34 -20.45 -20.11 -30.47
CA LEU A 34 -20.61 -21.47 -29.94
C LEU A 34 -19.26 -22.18 -29.73
N VAL A 35 -18.29 -21.97 -30.63
CA VAL A 35 -16.93 -22.55 -30.52
C VAL A 35 -16.13 -21.89 -29.39
N LEU A 36 -16.28 -20.59 -29.15
CA LEU A 36 -15.69 -19.90 -28.01
C LEU A 36 -16.33 -20.32 -26.67
N LEU A 37 -17.66 -20.50 -26.62
CA LEU A 37 -18.33 -21.06 -25.43
C LEU A 37 -17.93 -22.52 -25.16
N LEU A 38 -17.84 -23.35 -26.21
CA LEU A 38 -17.39 -24.75 -26.11
C LEU A 38 -15.92 -24.84 -25.69
N GLY A 39 -15.06 -23.93 -26.18
CA GLY A 39 -13.66 -23.85 -25.78
C GLY A 39 -13.47 -23.46 -24.30
N CYS A 40 -14.21 -22.46 -23.82
CA CYS A 40 -14.18 -22.09 -22.40
C CYS A 40 -14.77 -23.18 -21.49
N LEU A 41 -15.86 -23.86 -21.90
CA LEU A 41 -16.38 -25.01 -21.16
C LEU A 41 -15.39 -26.19 -21.16
N SER A 42 -14.68 -26.42 -22.26
CA SER A 42 -13.72 -27.53 -22.38
C SER A 42 -12.48 -27.33 -21.52
N ILE A 43 -11.98 -26.10 -21.37
CA ILE A 43 -10.80 -25.84 -20.53
C ILE A 43 -11.14 -26.03 -19.04
N ALA A 44 -12.33 -25.61 -18.60
CA ALA A 44 -12.79 -25.83 -17.23
C ALA A 44 -13.05 -27.32 -16.92
N THR A 45 -13.59 -28.09 -17.87
CA THR A 45 -13.85 -29.53 -17.68
C THR A 45 -12.59 -30.39 -17.76
N ILE A 46 -11.57 -29.98 -18.51
CA ILE A 46 -10.28 -30.69 -18.58
C ILE A 46 -9.55 -30.63 -17.23
N ASN A 47 -9.48 -29.47 -16.57
CA ASN A 47 -8.87 -29.35 -15.24
C ASN A 47 -9.62 -30.17 -14.18
N ALA A 48 -10.96 -30.19 -14.23
CA ALA A 48 -11.77 -31.00 -13.33
C ALA A 48 -11.53 -32.52 -13.53
N HIS A 49 -11.25 -32.96 -14.77
CA HIS A 49 -11.01 -34.37 -15.09
C HIS A 49 -9.67 -34.88 -14.53
N GLU A 50 -8.64 -34.03 -14.43
CA GLU A 50 -7.32 -34.43 -13.89
C GLU A 50 -7.35 -34.63 -12.37
N GLU A 51 -8.10 -33.80 -11.64
CA GLU A 51 -8.24 -33.92 -10.17
C GLU A 51 -8.96 -35.21 -9.72
N HIS A 52 -9.70 -35.87 -10.62
CA HIS A 52 -10.32 -37.17 -10.36
C HIS A 52 -9.35 -38.37 -10.48
N ASP A 53 -8.08 -38.14 -10.81
CA ASP A 53 -7.04 -39.15 -10.87
C ASP A 53 -6.04 -39.01 -9.71
N ALA A 54 -5.80 -40.12 -8.98
CA ALA A 54 -4.78 -40.15 -7.93
C ALA A 54 -3.36 -39.87 -8.45
N HIS A 55 -3.07 -40.14 -9.73
CA HIS A 55 -1.78 -39.82 -10.35
C HIS A 55 -1.51 -38.32 -10.42
N TYR A 56 -2.54 -37.51 -10.66
CA TYR A 56 -2.43 -36.05 -10.65
C TYR A 56 -1.94 -35.53 -9.29
N TRP A 57 -2.60 -35.94 -8.20
CA TRP A 57 -2.23 -35.55 -6.84
C TRP A 57 -0.82 -36.02 -6.45
N LYS A 58 -0.44 -37.25 -6.82
CA LYS A 58 0.92 -37.77 -6.58
C LYS A 58 1.96 -36.97 -7.36
N HIS A 59 1.67 -36.64 -8.62
CA HIS A 59 2.57 -35.84 -9.46
C HIS A 59 2.77 -34.44 -8.86
N MET A 60 1.70 -33.75 -8.48
CA MET A 60 1.78 -32.44 -7.82
C MET A 60 2.58 -32.50 -6.52
N ALA A 61 2.33 -33.50 -5.67
CA ALA A 61 3.05 -33.66 -4.41
C ALA A 61 4.55 -33.90 -4.63
N HIS A 62 4.91 -34.74 -5.62
CA HIS A 62 6.31 -34.94 -5.97
C HIS A 62 6.97 -33.66 -6.48
N SER A 63 6.32 -32.94 -7.39
CA SER A 63 6.82 -31.66 -7.92
C SER A 63 7.09 -30.65 -6.80
N LEU A 64 6.16 -30.53 -5.84
CA LEU A 64 6.32 -29.65 -4.67
C LEU A 64 7.46 -30.08 -3.74
N LEU A 65 7.64 -31.39 -3.52
CA LEU A 65 8.75 -31.91 -2.71
C LEU A 65 10.11 -31.64 -3.38
N PHE A 66 10.21 -31.82 -4.70
CA PHE A 66 11.41 -31.50 -5.45
C PHE A 66 11.74 -30.01 -5.37
N GLU A 67 10.76 -29.13 -5.55
CA GLU A 67 10.92 -27.69 -5.41
C GLU A 67 11.43 -27.30 -4.01
N LYS A 68 10.82 -27.85 -2.94
CA LYS A 68 11.14 -27.48 -1.56
C LYS A 68 12.46 -28.03 -1.05
N LYS A 69 12.94 -29.16 -1.59
CA LYS A 69 14.21 -29.78 -1.18
C LYS A 69 15.37 -28.78 -1.25
N ASP A 70 15.38 -27.94 -2.27
CA ASP A 70 16.49 -27.01 -2.55
C ASP A 70 16.47 -25.74 -1.68
N TYR A 71 15.42 -25.52 -0.88
CA TYR A 71 15.31 -24.33 -0.02
C TYR A 71 16.23 -24.38 1.20
N THR A 72 16.65 -25.57 1.64
CA THR A 72 17.52 -25.76 2.82
C THR A 72 19.00 -25.46 2.56
N MET A 73 19.39 -25.27 1.30
CA MET A 73 20.80 -25.15 0.87
C MET A 73 21.21 -23.72 0.49
N GLN A 74 20.36 -22.72 0.75
CA GLN A 74 20.60 -21.36 0.27
C GLN A 74 21.54 -20.55 1.17
N LYS A 75 22.52 -19.88 0.56
CA LYS A 75 23.36 -18.88 1.25
C LYS A 75 22.49 -17.70 1.70
N ILE A 76 22.43 -17.47 3.00
CA ILE A 76 21.77 -16.30 3.59
C ILE A 76 22.72 -15.11 3.46
N ASN A 77 22.36 -14.15 2.61
CA ASN A 77 23.06 -12.88 2.45
C ASN A 77 22.32 -11.75 3.18
N VAL A 78 23.03 -10.67 3.49
CA VAL A 78 22.41 -9.45 4.04
C VAL A 78 21.52 -8.81 2.97
N ALA A 79 20.26 -8.55 3.33
CA ALA A 79 19.29 -7.93 2.42
C ALA A 79 19.66 -6.47 2.12
N LYS A 80 19.78 -6.13 0.82
CA LYS A 80 19.95 -4.74 0.39
C LYS A 80 18.68 -3.92 0.62
N ASN A 81 17.52 -4.51 0.28
CA ASN A 81 16.19 -3.91 0.32
C ASN A 81 15.25 -4.76 1.17
N ILE A 82 14.30 -4.11 1.85
CA ILE A 82 13.24 -4.77 2.63
C ILE A 82 11.91 -4.19 2.13
N MET A 83 10.96 -5.07 1.82
CA MET A 83 9.61 -4.69 1.43
C MET A 83 8.63 -5.47 2.31
N VAL A 84 7.72 -4.75 2.97
CA VAL A 84 6.74 -5.32 3.89
C VAL A 84 5.35 -5.00 3.36
N PHE A 85 4.58 -6.02 3.06
CA PHE A 85 3.17 -5.90 2.67
C PHE A 85 2.29 -6.24 3.87
N VAL A 86 1.40 -5.33 4.23
CA VAL A 86 0.48 -5.50 5.37
C VAL A 86 -0.95 -5.48 4.87
N GLY A 87 -1.59 -6.66 4.84
CA GLY A 87 -3.03 -6.79 4.62
C GLY A 87 -3.80 -6.50 5.91
N ALA A 88 -4.25 -5.26 6.10
CA ALA A 88 -5.02 -4.87 7.29
C ALA A 88 -6.32 -5.69 7.38
N GLY A 89 -6.51 -6.41 8.49
CA GLY A 89 -7.67 -7.29 8.69
C GLY A 89 -7.70 -8.55 7.82
N MET A 90 -6.61 -8.88 7.11
CA MET A 90 -6.53 -10.03 6.20
C MET A 90 -6.32 -11.34 6.98
N SER A 91 -7.41 -11.90 7.51
CA SER A 91 -7.40 -13.19 8.19
C SER A 91 -7.13 -14.35 7.22
N GLN A 92 -6.80 -15.55 7.74
CA GLN A 92 -6.69 -16.76 6.92
C GLN A 92 -7.99 -17.10 6.16
N ALA A 93 -9.15 -16.81 6.78
CA ALA A 93 -10.44 -16.95 6.13
C ALA A 93 -10.59 -15.95 4.96
N THR A 94 -10.16 -14.71 5.15
CA THR A 94 -10.13 -13.68 4.09
C THR A 94 -9.25 -14.12 2.92
N VAL A 95 -8.07 -14.68 3.19
CA VAL A 95 -7.16 -15.21 2.15
C VAL A 95 -7.83 -16.34 1.36
N THR A 96 -8.47 -17.28 2.05
CA THR A 96 -9.16 -18.40 1.39
C THR A 96 -10.34 -17.92 0.54
N ALA A 97 -11.16 -17.00 1.07
CA ALA A 97 -12.26 -16.41 0.32
C ALA A 97 -11.75 -15.64 -0.92
N ALA A 98 -10.62 -14.93 -0.81
CA ALA A 98 -9.99 -14.24 -1.93
C ALA A 98 -9.48 -15.21 -3.01
N ARG A 99 -8.96 -16.39 -2.64
CA ARG A 99 -8.62 -17.46 -3.60
C ARG A 99 -9.84 -17.91 -4.38
N SER A 100 -10.91 -18.29 -3.67
CA SER A 100 -12.16 -18.73 -4.31
C SER A 100 -12.75 -17.65 -5.23
N TYR A 101 -12.64 -16.37 -4.85
CA TYR A 101 -13.06 -15.25 -5.69
C TYR A 101 -12.20 -15.07 -6.96
N ASN A 102 -10.86 -15.16 -6.85
CA ASN A 102 -9.95 -14.86 -7.96
C ASN A 102 -9.83 -15.96 -9.02
N GLY A 103 -10.02 -17.23 -8.66
CA GLY A 103 -9.81 -18.33 -9.61
C GLY A 103 -10.27 -19.70 -9.10
N GLY A 104 -11.15 -19.73 -8.10
CA GLY A 104 -11.61 -20.97 -7.47
C GLY A 104 -10.64 -21.53 -6.44
N ASP A 105 -10.96 -22.71 -5.92
CA ASP A 105 -10.31 -23.25 -4.72
C ASP A 105 -8.85 -23.68 -4.93
N ASN A 106 -8.45 -23.94 -6.19
CA ASN A 106 -7.08 -24.28 -6.59
C ASN A 106 -6.24 -23.05 -7.01
N ALA A 107 -6.82 -21.84 -6.93
CA ALA A 107 -6.06 -20.61 -7.20
C ALA A 107 -5.02 -20.36 -6.09
N THR A 108 -3.85 -19.88 -6.49
CA THR A 108 -2.76 -19.50 -5.57
C THR A 108 -2.50 -18.01 -5.66
N LEU A 109 -2.53 -17.30 -4.54
CA LEU A 109 -2.19 -15.87 -4.50
C LEU A 109 -0.67 -15.69 -4.58
N ALA A 110 -0.22 -14.55 -5.10
CA ALA A 110 1.20 -14.30 -5.34
C ALA A 110 2.08 -14.52 -4.09
N PHE A 111 1.61 -14.11 -2.90
CA PHE A 111 2.37 -14.28 -1.65
C PHE A 111 2.36 -15.73 -1.11
N GLU A 112 1.45 -16.59 -1.56
CA GLU A 112 1.43 -18.01 -1.17
C GLU A 112 2.55 -18.81 -1.84
N ASN A 113 3.18 -18.24 -2.88
CA ASN A 113 4.41 -18.76 -3.48
C ASN A 113 5.68 -18.36 -2.70
N LEU A 114 5.56 -17.58 -1.62
CA LEU A 114 6.71 -17.29 -0.76
C LEU A 114 7.16 -18.55 -0.03
N LYS A 115 8.48 -18.73 0.06
CA LYS A 115 9.10 -19.95 0.60
C LYS A 115 8.75 -20.24 2.05
N TRP A 116 8.53 -19.18 2.83
CA TRP A 116 8.37 -19.25 4.27
C TRP A 116 7.01 -18.72 4.66
N SER A 117 6.32 -19.46 5.51
CA SER A 117 5.08 -19.05 6.16
C SER A 117 5.17 -19.29 7.65
N GLY A 118 4.40 -18.51 8.41
CA GLY A 118 4.36 -18.60 9.86
C GLY A 118 3.12 -17.93 10.42
N ASN A 119 2.84 -18.20 11.70
CA ASN A 119 1.71 -17.59 12.40
C ASN A 119 2.22 -16.58 13.44
N ALA A 120 1.54 -15.45 13.57
CA ALA A 120 1.84 -14.41 14.54
C ALA A 120 0.70 -14.27 15.56
N ARG A 121 1.04 -14.07 16.84
CA ARG A 121 0.06 -13.78 17.90
C ARG A 121 -0.15 -12.27 18.01
N THR A 122 -1.33 -11.79 17.68
CA THR A 122 -1.55 -10.37 17.34
C THR A 122 -2.06 -9.47 18.48
N TYR A 123 -2.37 -10.01 19.67
CA TYR A 123 -2.89 -9.21 20.80
C TYR A 123 -2.05 -7.94 21.11
N CYS A 124 -2.69 -6.83 21.47
CA CYS A 124 -2.03 -5.68 22.11
C CYS A 124 -1.73 -6.02 23.57
N VAL A 125 -0.85 -5.30 24.25
CA VAL A 125 -0.51 -5.60 25.66
C VAL A 125 -1.75 -5.58 26.57
N ASP A 126 -2.67 -4.66 26.33
CA ASP A 126 -3.90 -4.42 27.10
C ASP A 126 -5.18 -4.94 26.43
N SER A 127 -5.11 -5.50 25.21
CA SER A 127 -6.27 -5.98 24.47
C SER A 127 -6.05 -7.30 23.75
N ARG A 128 -6.99 -8.23 23.90
CA ARG A 128 -6.99 -9.53 23.21
C ARG A 128 -7.22 -9.38 21.70
N VAL A 129 -8.07 -8.43 21.31
CA VAL A 129 -8.34 -8.11 19.90
C VAL A 129 -7.59 -6.83 19.59
N PRO A 130 -6.57 -6.87 18.72
CA PRO A 130 -5.76 -5.70 18.44
C PRO A 130 -6.48 -4.69 17.57
N ASP A 131 -6.03 -3.44 17.64
CA ASP A 131 -6.28 -2.47 16.60
C ASP A 131 -5.08 -2.37 15.64
N SER A 132 -5.28 -1.59 14.59
CA SER A 132 -4.26 -1.29 13.58
C SER A 132 -3.02 -0.60 14.14
N ALA A 133 -3.15 0.27 15.15
CA ALA A 133 -2.02 1.02 15.69
C ALA A 133 -1.05 0.14 16.50
N CYS A 134 -1.58 -0.68 17.40
CA CYS A 134 -0.72 -1.57 18.20
C CYS A 134 -0.10 -2.68 17.33
N ALA A 135 -0.84 -3.17 16.32
CA ALA A 135 -0.33 -4.16 15.38
C ALA A 135 0.79 -3.57 14.49
N GLY A 136 0.57 -2.36 13.95
CA GLY A 136 1.60 -1.63 13.20
C GLY A 136 2.85 -1.36 14.05
N THR A 137 2.67 -0.96 15.31
CA THR A 137 3.76 -0.78 16.27
C THR A 137 4.56 -2.06 16.45
N ALA A 138 3.92 -3.20 16.68
CA ALA A 138 4.62 -4.48 16.84
C ALA A 138 5.40 -4.88 15.59
N ILE A 139 4.80 -4.76 14.40
CA ILE A 139 5.43 -5.14 13.13
C ILE A 139 6.65 -4.25 12.82
N LEU A 140 6.55 -2.95 13.10
CA LEU A 140 7.51 -1.96 12.62
C LEU A 140 8.58 -1.58 13.65
N THR A 141 8.31 -1.74 14.94
CA THR A 141 9.26 -1.42 16.03
C THR A 141 9.81 -2.68 16.71
N GLY A 142 9.15 -3.83 16.54
CA GLY A 142 9.48 -5.07 17.24
C GLY A 142 8.97 -5.16 18.68
N ILE A 143 8.25 -4.14 19.16
CA ILE A 143 7.72 -4.06 20.54
C ILE A 143 6.20 -3.95 20.48
N LYS A 144 5.49 -4.73 21.31
CA LYS A 144 4.03 -4.61 21.46
C LYS A 144 3.69 -3.38 22.29
N SER A 145 2.62 -2.69 21.90
CA SER A 145 2.09 -1.52 22.62
C SER A 145 0.63 -1.73 23.05
N ASN A 146 0.06 -0.71 23.69
CA ASN A 146 -1.34 -0.67 24.08
C ASN A 146 -2.26 -0.32 22.90
N PHE A 147 -3.51 -0.73 23.00
CA PHE A 147 -4.55 -0.49 22.01
C PHE A 147 -4.70 1.00 21.69
N GLY A 148 -4.67 1.34 20.40
CA GLY A 148 -4.84 2.72 19.94
C GLY A 148 -3.64 3.63 20.18
N THR A 149 -2.49 3.10 20.60
CA THR A 149 -1.23 3.87 20.72
C THR A 149 -0.32 3.61 19.52
N VAL A 150 0.45 4.62 19.09
CA VAL A 150 1.32 4.55 17.90
C VAL A 150 2.78 4.63 18.33
N ALA A 151 3.54 3.56 18.12
CA ALA A 151 4.98 3.45 18.39
C ALA A 151 5.39 3.96 19.78
N THR A 152 4.61 3.67 20.82
CA THR A 152 4.96 4.00 22.20
C THR A 152 5.14 2.75 23.03
N ASP A 153 5.98 2.87 24.06
CA ASP A 153 6.16 1.84 25.07
C ASP A 153 4.81 1.49 25.74
N PRO A 154 4.54 0.21 26.08
CA PRO A 154 3.28 -0.22 26.67
C PRO A 154 2.98 0.35 28.07
N THR A 155 3.88 1.14 28.67
CA THR A 155 3.57 1.94 29.87
C THR A 155 2.92 3.29 29.56
N VAL A 156 2.76 3.67 28.29
CA VAL A 156 2.00 4.86 27.89
C VAL A 156 0.52 4.52 27.84
N ASN A 157 -0.30 5.29 28.56
CA ASN A 157 -1.74 5.12 28.49
C ASN A 157 -2.27 5.86 27.26
N ARG A 158 -3.31 5.30 26.66
CA ARG A 158 -3.97 5.94 25.55
C ARG A 158 -4.56 7.28 25.98
N GLY A 159 -4.28 8.33 25.20
CA GLY A 159 -4.79 9.68 25.45
C GLY A 159 -3.96 10.52 26.43
N ASP A 160 -2.79 10.05 26.87
CA ASP A 160 -1.90 10.85 27.70
C ASP A 160 -1.43 12.12 26.95
N CYS A 161 -1.70 13.31 27.50
CA CYS A 161 -1.28 14.60 26.91
C CYS A 161 0.21 14.92 27.09
N THR A 162 0.98 13.97 27.62
CA THR A 162 2.42 14.09 27.81
C THR A 162 3.07 12.78 27.37
N LEU A 163 4.03 12.87 26.46
CA LEU A 163 4.79 11.71 26.01
C LEU A 163 6.26 11.87 26.38
N ASP A 164 6.71 11.10 27.37
CA ASP A 164 8.12 10.99 27.73
C ASP A 164 8.94 10.54 26.50
N PRO A 165 9.97 11.30 26.08
CA PRO A 165 10.86 10.91 24.99
C PRO A 165 11.46 9.51 25.15
N ALA A 166 11.71 9.03 26.37
CA ALA A 166 12.25 7.70 26.63
C ALA A 166 11.25 6.57 26.29
N LYS A 167 9.95 6.89 26.20
CA LYS A 167 8.87 5.96 25.86
C LYS A 167 8.53 5.96 24.36
N LYS A 168 9.24 6.75 23.55
CA LYS A 168 9.11 6.76 22.09
C LYS A 168 9.89 5.60 21.49
N LEU A 169 9.22 4.76 20.71
CA LEU A 169 9.84 3.64 20.04
C LEU A 169 10.35 4.05 18.65
N ALA A 170 11.56 3.61 18.31
CA ALA A 170 12.09 3.70 16.96
C ALA A 170 11.50 2.59 16.10
N SER A 171 11.09 2.93 14.87
CA SER A 171 10.71 1.94 13.87
C SER A 171 11.93 1.50 13.05
N ILE A 172 11.76 0.42 12.29
CA ILE A 172 12.71 -0.04 11.28
C ILE A 172 13.03 1.04 10.24
N ALA A 173 12.14 2.01 10.01
CA ALA A 173 12.40 3.13 9.14
C ALA A 173 13.54 4.02 9.67
N LYS A 174 13.56 4.29 10.98
CA LYS A 174 14.66 5.04 11.61
C LYS A 174 15.99 4.33 11.41
N TRP A 175 16.04 3.02 11.68
CA TRP A 175 17.26 2.22 11.51
C TRP A 175 17.72 2.15 10.05
N ALA A 176 16.77 2.08 9.10
CA ALA A 176 17.08 2.12 7.67
C ALA A 176 17.70 3.47 7.27
N LEU A 177 17.14 4.58 7.74
CA LEU A 177 17.67 5.93 7.49
C LEU A 177 19.06 6.11 8.11
N GLU A 178 19.28 5.66 9.35
CA GLU A 178 20.58 5.68 10.03
C GLU A 178 21.63 4.84 9.30
N ALA A 179 21.20 3.76 8.62
CA ALA A 179 22.05 2.95 7.74
C ALA A 179 22.21 3.53 6.32
N GLY A 180 21.76 4.76 6.07
CA GLY A 180 21.88 5.44 4.77
C GLY A 180 20.96 4.88 3.68
N LYS A 181 19.89 4.17 4.04
CA LYS A 181 18.91 3.63 3.09
C LYS A 181 17.79 4.62 2.83
N ALA A 182 17.24 4.57 1.62
CA ALA A 182 15.99 5.25 1.31
C ALA A 182 14.81 4.53 1.97
N VAL A 183 13.84 5.30 2.45
CA VAL A 183 12.59 4.79 3.02
C VAL A 183 11.42 5.44 2.33
N GLY A 184 10.36 4.68 2.10
CA GLY A 184 9.07 5.17 1.67
C GLY A 184 7.97 4.16 1.96
N PHE A 185 6.72 4.59 1.86
CA PHE A 185 5.58 3.72 2.03
C PHE A 185 4.43 4.12 1.12
N ALA A 186 3.57 3.14 0.82
CA ALA A 186 2.31 3.32 0.12
C ALA A 186 1.20 2.64 0.92
N THR A 187 0.02 3.27 0.97
CA THR A 187 -1.15 2.73 1.65
C THR A 187 -2.42 3.16 0.92
N THR A 188 -3.47 2.33 1.00
CA THR A 188 -4.81 2.71 0.56
C THR A 188 -5.57 3.52 1.62
N SER A 189 -5.00 3.66 2.82
CA SER A 189 -5.59 4.48 3.88
C SER A 189 -5.08 5.93 3.84
N ARG A 190 -5.53 6.75 4.80
CA ARG A 190 -4.81 7.98 5.14
C ARG A 190 -3.36 7.66 5.52
N VAL A 191 -2.42 8.46 5.04
CA VAL A 191 -0.98 8.30 5.38
C VAL A 191 -0.69 8.55 6.88
N THR A 192 -1.64 9.14 7.58
CA THR A 192 -1.68 9.40 9.03
C THR A 192 -2.37 8.31 9.84
N SER A 193 -2.93 7.27 9.20
CA SER A 193 -3.58 6.16 9.90
C SER A 193 -2.59 5.39 10.77
N GLY A 194 -3.04 4.91 11.93
CA GLY A 194 -2.20 4.28 12.96
C GLY A 194 -1.24 3.19 12.47
N SER A 195 -1.63 2.38 11.48
CA SER A 195 -0.74 1.36 10.89
C SER A 195 0.50 1.96 10.25
N SER A 196 0.33 2.99 9.42
CA SER A 196 1.40 3.65 8.67
C SER A 196 2.14 4.66 9.55
N ALA A 197 1.42 5.32 10.46
CA ALA A 197 1.97 6.28 11.41
C ALA A 197 3.09 5.66 12.27
N ALA A 198 2.98 4.38 12.63
CA ALA A 198 4.02 3.67 13.39
C ALA A 198 5.38 3.59 12.66
N LEU A 199 5.48 3.92 11.37
CA LEU A 199 6.76 4.08 10.68
C LEU A 199 7.52 5.32 11.14
N TYR A 200 6.84 6.39 11.56
CA TYR A 200 7.49 7.71 11.69
C TYR A 200 7.04 8.56 12.89
N ALA A 201 5.87 8.27 13.46
CA ALA A 201 5.28 9.06 14.53
C ALA A 201 5.24 8.26 15.83
N ASN A 202 5.27 8.98 16.95
CA ASN A 202 4.95 8.45 18.27
C ASN A 202 3.75 9.23 18.80
N SER A 203 2.63 8.56 19.06
CA SER A 203 1.41 9.20 19.56
C SER A 203 0.73 8.35 20.62
N PRO A 204 0.33 8.95 21.76
CA PRO A 204 -0.53 8.30 22.75
C PRO A 204 -1.95 7.98 22.24
N ASP A 205 -2.41 8.58 21.14
CA ASP A 205 -3.65 8.17 20.47
C ASP A 205 -3.49 8.17 18.95
N SER A 206 -3.85 7.05 18.31
CA SER A 206 -3.80 6.89 16.87
C SER A 206 -4.80 7.77 16.12
N ARG A 207 -5.75 8.39 16.81
CA ARG A 207 -6.71 9.35 16.26
C ARG A 207 -6.20 10.77 16.23
N TRP A 208 -5.05 11.06 16.83
CA TRP A 208 -4.43 12.40 16.81
C TRP A 208 -3.75 12.67 15.47
N GLU A 209 -4.53 12.61 14.39
CA GLU A 209 -4.04 12.69 13.02
C GLU A 209 -3.70 14.12 12.62
N ASN A 210 -4.45 15.10 13.13
CA ASN A 210 -4.21 16.53 13.00
C ASN A 210 -4.22 17.24 14.38
N ASP A 211 -3.89 18.54 14.37
CA ASP A 211 -3.82 19.40 15.56
C ASP A 211 -5.16 19.60 16.27
N ALA A 212 -6.27 19.61 15.52
CA ALA A 212 -7.61 19.72 16.08
C ALA A 212 -7.98 18.47 16.89
N ASP A 213 -7.56 17.28 16.47
CA ASP A 213 -7.78 16.02 17.21
C ASP A 213 -7.06 16.03 18.57
N VAL A 214 -5.81 16.53 18.60
CA VAL A 214 -5.03 16.69 19.83
C VAL A 214 -5.68 17.73 20.75
N SER A 215 -6.09 18.86 20.18
CA SER A 215 -6.72 19.96 20.93
C SER A 215 -8.08 19.55 21.50
N ALA A 216 -8.87 18.77 20.76
CA ALA A 216 -10.16 18.24 21.21
C ALA A 216 -10.02 17.27 22.38
N ALA A 217 -8.87 16.60 22.51
CA ALA A 217 -8.54 15.76 23.67
C ALA A 217 -8.05 16.57 24.89
N GLY A 218 -7.97 17.90 24.79
CA GLY A 218 -7.48 18.77 25.87
C GLY A 218 -5.95 18.83 25.98
N CYS A 219 -5.23 18.32 24.98
CA CYS A 219 -3.77 18.27 24.97
C CYS A 219 -3.16 19.49 24.27
N ASN A 220 -1.94 19.84 24.63
CA ASN A 220 -1.18 20.90 23.97
C ASN A 220 -0.36 20.33 22.81
N VAL A 221 -0.66 20.81 21.59
CA VAL A 221 0.03 20.43 20.33
C VAL A 221 1.54 20.70 20.34
N ALA A 222 2.02 21.60 21.21
CA ALA A 222 3.46 21.83 21.39
C ALA A 222 4.16 20.68 22.14
N ASN A 223 3.44 20.00 23.04
CA ASN A 223 3.97 18.88 23.82
C ASN A 223 3.76 17.54 23.10
N VAL A 224 2.61 17.39 22.45
CA VAL A 224 2.26 16.21 21.65
C VAL A 224 1.90 16.66 20.25
N PRO A 225 2.87 16.70 19.33
CA PRO A 225 2.59 17.06 17.94
C PRO A 225 1.71 16.00 17.29
N ASP A 226 0.76 16.44 16.45
CA ASP A 226 -0.12 15.55 15.69
C ASP A 226 0.65 14.69 14.67
N ILE A 227 0.06 13.57 14.25
CA ILE A 227 0.70 12.61 13.37
C ILE A 227 1.08 13.26 12.02
N ALA A 228 0.22 14.10 11.42
CA ALA A 228 0.54 14.79 10.18
C ALA A 228 1.76 15.72 10.33
N GLN A 229 1.84 16.49 11.42
CA GLN A 229 2.99 17.32 11.76
C GLN A 229 4.27 16.46 11.92
N GLN A 230 4.18 15.30 12.58
CA GLN A 230 5.31 14.37 12.72
C GLN A 230 5.76 13.77 11.38
N LEU A 231 4.86 13.55 10.42
CA LEU A 231 5.23 13.08 9.09
C LEU A 231 6.09 14.09 8.35
N ILE A 232 5.71 15.37 8.39
CA ILE A 232 6.36 16.41 7.59
C ILE A 232 7.62 16.95 8.28
N HIS A 233 7.56 17.15 9.60
CA HIS A 233 8.59 17.86 10.38
C HIS A 233 9.29 17.00 11.42
N GLY A 234 8.76 15.81 11.73
CA GLY A 234 9.34 14.91 12.71
C GLY A 234 10.63 14.24 12.23
N ASP A 235 11.41 13.70 13.16
CA ASP A 235 12.79 13.23 12.92
C ASP A 235 12.93 12.03 11.99
N ILE A 236 11.83 11.33 11.69
CA ILE A 236 11.83 10.15 10.81
C ILE A 236 11.11 10.49 9.51
N GLY A 237 9.85 10.92 9.59
CA GLY A 237 9.00 11.16 8.41
C GLY A 237 9.59 12.17 7.44
N LYS A 238 10.26 13.20 7.96
CA LYS A 238 10.95 14.22 7.14
C LYS A 238 12.09 13.67 6.29
N HIS A 239 12.45 12.40 6.36
CA HIS A 239 13.49 11.81 5.51
C HIS A 239 12.94 10.80 4.49
N PHE A 240 11.62 10.56 4.49
CA PHE A 240 11.02 9.64 3.55
C PHE A 240 11.09 10.17 2.12
N LYS A 241 11.50 9.30 1.20
CA LYS A 241 11.61 9.57 -0.23
C LYS A 241 10.26 9.46 -0.94
N VAL A 242 9.40 8.56 -0.48
CA VAL A 242 8.10 8.29 -1.10
C VAL A 242 7.03 8.12 -0.02
N ILE A 243 5.96 8.90 -0.13
CA ILE A 243 4.77 8.81 0.73
C ILE A 243 3.55 8.79 -0.19
N LEU A 244 2.84 7.67 -0.26
CA LEU A 244 1.67 7.50 -1.13
C LEU A 244 0.46 7.03 -0.31
N GLY A 245 -0.67 7.70 -0.48
CA GLY A 245 -1.95 7.28 0.11
C GLY A 245 -2.99 8.39 0.06
N GLY A 246 -3.92 8.39 1.01
CA GLY A 246 -4.95 9.42 1.13
C GLY A 246 -4.71 10.38 2.29
N GLY A 247 -5.73 11.16 2.61
CA GLY A 247 -5.84 11.90 3.86
C GLY A 247 -5.53 13.39 3.75
N ARG A 248 -5.72 14.01 2.57
CA ARG A 248 -5.45 15.45 2.37
C ARG A 248 -6.08 16.33 3.45
N LYS A 249 -7.26 15.96 3.96
CA LYS A 249 -7.96 16.69 5.02
C LYS A 249 -7.13 16.92 6.29
N GLN A 250 -6.16 16.04 6.59
CA GLN A 250 -5.30 16.13 7.78
C GLN A 250 -4.16 17.14 7.64
N PHE A 251 -3.87 17.60 6.42
CA PHE A 251 -2.73 18.45 6.10
C PHE A 251 -3.11 19.89 5.75
N ILE A 252 -4.40 20.15 5.48
CA ILE A 252 -4.92 21.42 4.97
C ILE A 252 -5.66 22.15 6.11
N PRO A 253 -5.56 23.50 6.21
CA PRO A 253 -6.27 24.26 7.23
C PRO A 253 -7.76 24.42 6.91
N THR A 254 -8.57 24.62 7.95
CA THR A 254 -10.02 24.83 7.86
C THR A 254 -10.44 26.05 7.01
N THR A 255 -9.51 26.96 6.74
CA THR A 255 -9.70 28.13 5.86
C THR A 255 -9.55 27.80 4.37
N GLU A 256 -9.15 26.57 4.03
CA GLU A 256 -8.91 26.14 2.65
C GLU A 256 -9.78 24.94 2.28
N THR A 257 -10.11 24.86 0.99
CA THR A 257 -10.96 23.82 0.42
C THR A 257 -10.12 22.94 -0.51
N ASP A 258 -10.18 21.63 -0.29
CA ASP A 258 -9.60 20.61 -1.15
C ASP A 258 -10.26 20.59 -2.53
N SER A 259 -9.60 20.00 -3.52
CA SER A 259 -10.17 19.81 -4.86
C SER A 259 -11.46 18.98 -4.86
N SER A 260 -11.67 18.13 -3.86
CA SER A 260 -12.93 17.39 -3.63
C SER A 260 -14.10 18.26 -3.15
N GLY A 261 -13.87 19.52 -2.78
CA GLY A 261 -14.86 20.42 -2.18
C GLY A 261 -14.95 20.34 -0.65
N GLY A 262 -14.24 19.42 0.00
CA GLY A 262 -14.14 19.33 1.46
C GLY A 262 -13.17 20.38 2.05
N ARG A 263 -13.46 20.91 3.24
CA ARG A 263 -12.53 21.83 3.95
C ARG A 263 -11.45 21.05 4.69
N GLY A 264 -10.25 21.60 4.80
CA GLY A 264 -9.21 21.04 5.67
C GLY A 264 -9.65 20.93 7.14
N LEU A 265 -8.99 20.07 7.92
CA LEU A 265 -9.30 19.86 9.34
C LEU A 265 -8.38 20.61 10.30
N ARG A 266 -7.23 21.14 9.82
CA ARG A 266 -6.28 21.81 10.71
C ARG A 266 -6.82 23.14 11.23
N THR A 267 -6.68 23.38 12.54
CA THR A 267 -7.13 24.62 13.20
C THR A 267 -5.98 25.57 13.54
N ASP A 268 -4.73 25.11 13.39
CA ASP A 268 -3.51 25.89 13.56
C ASP A 268 -3.12 26.78 12.36
N GLY A 269 -3.95 26.79 11.31
CA GLY A 269 -3.74 27.60 10.11
C GLY A 269 -2.62 27.11 9.20
N LYS A 270 -2.00 25.95 9.48
CA LYS A 270 -0.90 25.42 8.66
C LYS A 270 -1.42 24.65 7.45
N ASN A 271 -0.71 24.78 6.34
CA ASN A 271 -0.85 23.88 5.20
C ASN A 271 0.44 23.05 5.08
N LEU A 272 0.40 21.85 5.63
CA LEU A 272 1.56 20.96 5.74
C LEU A 272 2.02 20.42 4.38
N VAL A 273 1.16 20.37 3.36
CA VAL A 273 1.57 20.02 1.98
C VAL A 273 2.51 21.08 1.43
N ARG A 274 2.16 22.37 1.58
CA ARG A 274 3.02 23.47 1.13
C ARG A 274 4.31 23.53 1.92
N GLU A 275 4.24 23.37 3.25
CA GLU A 275 5.43 23.34 4.10
C GLU A 275 6.38 22.20 3.68
N TRP A 276 5.83 21.02 3.36
CA TRP A 276 6.63 19.92 2.80
C TRP A 276 7.32 20.33 1.50
N GLN A 277 6.59 20.88 0.51
CA GLN A 277 7.17 21.32 -0.76
C GLN A 277 8.28 22.36 -0.56
N GLN A 278 8.05 23.34 0.31
CA GLN A 278 9.02 24.40 0.64
C GLN A 278 10.27 23.84 1.32
N SER A 279 10.11 22.92 2.28
CA SER A 279 11.22 22.29 3.00
C SER A 279 12.16 21.50 2.08
N ARG A 280 11.66 20.96 0.97
CA ARG A 280 12.48 20.24 -0.01
C ARG A 280 13.09 21.14 -1.06
N GLY A 281 12.35 22.14 -1.52
CA GLY A 281 12.83 23.09 -2.52
C GLY A 281 14.00 23.94 -2.03
N THR A 282 14.04 24.28 -0.73
CA THR A 282 15.14 25.05 -0.13
C THR A 282 16.48 24.31 -0.10
N GLY A 283 16.48 22.98 -0.17
CA GLY A 283 17.69 22.15 -0.23
C GLY A 283 18.18 21.83 -1.65
N GLY A 284 17.53 22.38 -2.69
CA GLY A 284 17.82 22.06 -4.09
C GLY A 284 17.38 20.66 -4.54
N ALA A 285 16.62 19.95 -3.70
CA ALA A 285 16.08 18.63 -4.04
C ALA A 285 14.79 18.76 -4.86
N ASN A 286 14.62 17.87 -5.83
CA ASN A 286 13.43 17.85 -6.67
C ASN A 286 12.30 17.11 -5.94
N ALA A 287 11.38 17.87 -5.37
CA ALA A 287 10.19 17.35 -4.72
C ALA A 287 8.95 17.52 -5.59
N THR A 288 8.15 16.46 -5.69
CA THR A 288 6.92 16.43 -6.47
C THR A 288 5.75 16.06 -5.56
N TYR A 289 4.70 16.88 -5.61
CA TYR A 289 3.42 16.59 -4.98
C TYR A 289 2.41 16.25 -6.06
N ILE A 290 1.70 15.13 -5.89
CA ILE A 290 0.67 14.64 -6.82
C ILE A 290 -0.59 14.25 -6.07
N THR A 291 -1.71 14.24 -6.78
CA THR A 291 -3.03 13.94 -6.22
C THR A 291 -3.86 13.00 -7.07
N THR A 292 -3.37 12.56 -8.24
CA THR A 292 -4.12 11.72 -9.18
C THR A 292 -3.29 10.58 -9.75
N ALA A 293 -3.97 9.54 -10.25
CA ALA A 293 -3.38 8.44 -11.02
C ALA A 293 -2.59 8.92 -12.22
N SER A 294 -3.18 9.89 -12.95
CA SER A 294 -2.63 10.37 -14.21
C SER A 294 -1.31 11.08 -13.97
N GLU A 295 -1.21 11.88 -12.91
CA GLU A 295 0.06 12.45 -12.46
C GLU A 295 1.05 11.34 -12.10
N LEU A 296 0.65 10.35 -11.29
CA LEU A 296 1.52 9.22 -10.91
C LEU A 296 2.06 8.47 -12.13
N GLY A 297 1.19 8.15 -13.10
CA GLY A 297 1.53 7.40 -14.31
C GLY A 297 2.34 8.19 -15.34
N SER A 298 2.39 9.52 -15.22
CA SER A 298 3.17 10.41 -16.09
C SER A 298 4.48 10.89 -15.46
N LEU A 299 4.80 10.48 -14.22
CA LEU A 299 6.01 10.90 -13.54
C LEU A 299 7.29 10.36 -14.21
N ASP A 300 8.21 11.28 -14.50
CA ASP A 300 9.60 10.93 -14.79
C ASP A 300 10.37 10.72 -13.48
N THR A 301 10.37 9.48 -13.00
CA THR A 301 11.02 9.09 -11.73
C THR A 301 12.52 9.34 -11.69
N SER A 302 13.19 9.54 -12.84
CA SER A 302 14.63 9.83 -12.87
C SER A 302 14.99 11.25 -12.40
N LYS A 303 13.99 12.13 -12.30
CA LYS A 303 14.15 13.55 -11.95
C LYS A 303 13.65 13.92 -10.56
N ILE A 304 13.19 12.94 -9.78
CA ILE A 304 12.48 13.17 -8.52
C ILE A 304 13.27 12.57 -7.36
N ASP A 305 13.60 13.40 -6.38
CA ASP A 305 14.25 12.98 -5.13
C ASP A 305 13.22 12.63 -4.05
N TYR A 306 12.08 13.32 -4.06
CA TYR A 306 11.02 13.18 -3.06
C TYR A 306 9.63 13.20 -3.72
N LEU A 307 8.79 12.25 -3.36
CA LEU A 307 7.42 12.14 -3.85
C LEU A 307 6.43 12.08 -2.69
N LEU A 308 5.48 13.02 -2.68
CA LEU A 308 4.29 12.98 -1.83
C LEU A 308 3.06 12.86 -2.72
N GLY A 309 2.37 11.73 -2.65
CA GLY A 309 1.13 11.47 -3.36
C GLY A 309 -0.03 11.33 -2.40
N LEU A 310 -0.95 12.29 -2.39
CA LEU A 310 -2.17 12.25 -1.58
C LEU A 310 -3.39 12.21 -2.50
N PHE A 311 -3.90 11.01 -2.78
CA PHE A 311 -4.85 10.76 -3.86
C PHE A 311 -6.30 10.98 -3.48
N ASP A 312 -6.63 10.93 -2.19
CA ASP A 312 -7.98 11.18 -1.70
C ASP A 312 -8.00 12.19 -0.53
N TYR A 313 -9.15 12.85 -0.36
CA TYR A 313 -9.46 13.71 0.78
C TYR A 313 -9.37 12.92 2.09
N ASP A 314 -9.80 11.65 2.08
CA ASP A 314 -9.80 10.73 3.21
C ASP A 314 -9.01 9.43 2.89
N HIS A 315 -9.54 8.24 3.17
CA HIS A 315 -8.98 6.99 2.64
C HIS A 315 -9.17 6.94 1.12
N LEU A 316 -8.35 6.15 0.42
CA LEU A 316 -8.65 5.85 -0.98
C LEU A 316 -9.98 5.07 -1.04
N PRO A 317 -10.79 5.28 -2.09
CA PRO A 317 -12.02 4.52 -2.30
C PRO A 317 -11.73 3.03 -2.48
N PHE A 318 -12.74 2.19 -2.24
CA PHE A 318 -12.58 0.74 -2.38
C PHE A 318 -12.40 0.37 -3.84
N SER A 319 -11.71 -0.75 -4.09
CA SER A 319 -11.47 -1.24 -5.44
C SER A 319 -12.77 -1.53 -6.21
N ALA A 320 -13.83 -1.92 -5.50
CA ALA A 320 -15.15 -2.21 -6.07
C ALA A 320 -15.92 -0.94 -6.48
N ASP A 321 -15.55 0.22 -5.94
CA ASP A 321 -16.19 1.50 -6.27
C ASP A 321 -15.60 2.11 -7.56
N PHE A 322 -14.53 1.54 -8.11
CA PHE A 322 -13.99 1.90 -9.41
C PHE A 322 -14.78 1.17 -10.52
N ASP A 323 -15.86 1.77 -10.99
CA ASP A 323 -16.66 1.30 -12.14
C ASP A 323 -15.87 1.44 -13.47
N GLY A 324 -14.83 0.62 -13.66
CA GLY A 324 -14.10 0.51 -14.93
C GLY A 324 -13.37 1.79 -15.39
N GLN A 325 -13.33 2.85 -14.59
CA GLN A 325 -12.47 4.00 -14.85
C GLN A 325 -11.04 3.64 -14.45
N GLN A 326 -10.23 3.26 -15.44
CA GLN A 326 -8.79 3.00 -15.33
C GLN A 326 -7.93 4.23 -14.93
N ASN A 327 -8.49 5.18 -14.19
CA ASN A 327 -7.87 6.48 -13.90
C ASN A 327 -7.87 6.83 -12.40
N VAL A 328 -7.53 5.87 -11.51
CA VAL A 328 -7.14 6.15 -10.12
C VAL A 328 -5.82 5.49 -9.77
#